data_AF-A0A7S3KPE9-F1
#
_entry.id   AF-A0A7S3KPE9-F1
#
_cell.length_a   1.000
_cell.length_b   1.000
_cell.length_c   1.000
_cell.angle_alpha   90.00
_cell.angle_beta   90.00
_cell.angle_gamma   90.00
#
_symmetry.space_group_name_H-M   'P 1'
#
loop_
_entity.id
_entity.type
_entity.pdbx_description
1 polymer ?
#
loop_
_entity_poly.entity_id
_entity_poly.type
_entity_poly.pdbx_seq_one_letter_code
_entity_poly.pdbx_strand_id
1 'polypeptide(L)'
;SNRGGGINVSNDFYEIKGLLNSLSIKSKRTCIIQKYIEKPLLINKRKFDIRIFTLLTCYNQGYMKAYFYKEGYLRTSCKEFSLEDLDDNMIHLTNDAVQKHAEEYGKYELANKLSYDDFQKYLDVNHKEKSIC
;
A
#
# COMPACT_ATOMS: atom_id res chain seq x y z
N SER A 1 9.68 -7.68 -9.54
CA SER A 1 8.47 -7.11 -8.89
C SER A 1 7.40 -8.19 -8.85
N ASN A 2 6.90 -8.55 -7.67
CA ASN A 2 5.88 -9.60 -7.50
C ASN A 2 4.45 -9.12 -7.81
N ARG A 3 4.26 -7.82 -8.06
CA ARG A 3 2.96 -7.22 -8.47
C ARG A 3 1.78 -7.54 -7.53
N GLY A 4 2.05 -7.77 -6.24
CA GLY A 4 1.05 -8.18 -5.25
C GLY A 4 0.91 -9.71 -5.08
N GLY A 5 1.54 -10.50 -5.95
CA GLY A 5 1.56 -11.95 -5.84
C GLY A 5 2.38 -12.45 -4.65
N GLY A 6 1.83 -13.44 -3.94
CA GLY A 6 2.49 -14.10 -2.81
C GLY A 6 2.46 -13.32 -1.49
N ILE A 7 1.59 -12.31 -1.39
CA ILE A 7 1.29 -11.63 -0.13
C ILE A 7 0.03 -12.25 0.43
N ASN A 8 0.05 -12.64 1.71
CA ASN A 8 -1.12 -13.10 2.44
C ASN A 8 -1.20 -12.31 3.75
N VAL A 9 -2.42 -12.06 4.21
CA VAL A 9 -2.70 -11.45 5.52
C VAL A 9 -3.44 -12.50 6.33
N SER A 10 -2.96 -12.80 7.53
CA SER A 10 -3.59 -13.77 8.42
C SER A 10 -3.51 -13.27 9.85
N ASN A 11 -4.53 -13.59 10.63
CA ASN A 11 -4.60 -13.38 12.08
C ASN A 11 -4.44 -14.70 12.86
N ASP A 12 -4.24 -15.83 12.18
CA ASP A 12 -4.05 -17.15 12.79
C ASP A 12 -2.58 -17.59 12.73
N PHE A 13 -2.01 -17.85 13.90
CA PHE A 13 -0.65 -18.35 14.05
C PHE A 13 -0.43 -19.68 13.32
N TYR A 14 -1.40 -20.58 13.32
CA TYR A 14 -1.27 -21.89 12.69
C TYR A 14 -1.26 -21.79 11.17
N GLU A 15 -2.09 -20.92 10.61
CA GLU A 15 -2.09 -20.60 9.18
C GLU A 15 -0.75 -20.02 8.75
N ILE A 16 -0.22 -19.03 9.49
CA ILE A 16 1.11 -18.46 9.25
C ILE A 16 2.17 -19.56 9.26
N LYS A 17 2.17 -20.44 10.27
CA LYS A 17 3.13 -21.55 10.36
C LYS A 17 3.00 -22.52 9.19
N GLY A 18 1.77 -22.82 8.75
CA GLY A 18 1.49 -23.64 7.58
C GLY A 18 2.07 -23.05 6.29
N LEU A 19 1.87 -21.74 6.08
CA LEU A 19 2.45 -21.00 4.96
C LEU A 19 3.98 -21.07 4.96
N LEU A 20 4.64 -20.84 6.10
CA LEU A 20 6.10 -20.92 6.23
C LEU A 20 6.64 -22.30 5.88
N ASN A 21 5.99 -23.37 6.37
CA ASN A 21 6.40 -24.74 6.08
C ASN A 21 6.26 -25.06 4.59
N SER A 22 5.16 -24.67 3.96
CA SER A 22 4.93 -24.83 2.52
C SER A 22 6.02 -24.12 1.70
N LEU A 23 6.37 -22.88 2.07
CA LEU A 23 7.39 -22.08 1.38
C LEU A 23 8.79 -22.69 1.50
N SER A 24 9.14 -23.16 2.70
CA SER A 24 10.42 -23.82 3.01
C SER A 24 10.59 -25.10 2.20
N ILE A 25 9.59 -25.98 2.23
CA ILE A 25 9.64 -27.31 1.61
C ILE A 25 9.60 -27.23 0.09
N LYS A 26 8.72 -26.38 -0.48
CA LYS A 26 8.46 -26.39 -1.93
C LYS A 26 9.36 -25.47 -2.74
N SER A 27 9.88 -24.39 -2.16
CA SER A 27 10.45 -23.31 -2.97
C SER A 27 11.82 -22.79 -2.54
N LYS A 28 12.33 -23.19 -1.35
CA LYS A 28 13.56 -22.62 -0.75
C LYS A 28 13.59 -21.08 -0.77
N ARG A 29 12.42 -20.44 -0.70
CA ARG A 29 12.29 -18.98 -0.70
C ARG A 29 12.33 -18.44 0.71
N THR A 30 13.02 -17.32 0.89
CA THR A 30 12.93 -16.51 2.11
C THR A 30 11.65 -15.68 2.08
N CYS A 31 11.03 -15.48 3.23
CA CYS A 31 9.87 -14.61 3.39
C CYS A 31 10.06 -13.66 4.58
N ILE A 32 9.27 -12.60 4.60
CA ILE A 32 9.24 -11.63 5.71
C ILE A 32 7.87 -11.75 6.38
N ILE A 33 7.87 -11.84 7.70
CA ILE A 33 6.67 -11.70 8.52
C ILE A 33 6.68 -10.27 9.06
N GLN A 34 5.59 -9.54 8.85
CA GLN A 34 5.44 -8.16 9.29
C GLN A 34 4.08 -7.99 9.96
N LYS A 35 4.04 -7.23 11.06
CA LYS A 35 2.78 -6.85 11.70
C LYS A 35 1.94 -6.05 10.73
N TYR A 36 0.72 -6.52 10.46
CA TYR A 36 -0.24 -5.80 9.65
C TYR A 36 -0.71 -4.52 10.36
N ILE A 37 -0.85 -3.43 9.61
CA ILE A 37 -1.38 -2.15 10.12
C ILE A 37 -2.91 -2.25 10.12
N GLU A 38 -3.47 -2.55 11.29
CA GLU A 38 -4.92 -2.79 11.47
C GLU A 38 -5.77 -1.51 11.50
N LYS A 39 -5.15 -0.36 11.79
CA LYS A 39 -5.81 0.95 11.85
C LYS A 39 -5.15 1.94 10.89
N PRO A 40 -5.18 1.68 9.57
CA PRO A 40 -4.62 2.62 8.60
C PRO A 40 -5.47 3.90 8.57
N LEU A 41 -4.86 5.02 8.14
CA LEU A 41 -5.65 6.16 7.69
C LEU A 41 -6.42 5.76 6.44
N LEU A 42 -7.68 6.18 6.34
CA LEU A 42 -8.58 5.82 5.25
C LEU A 42 -9.04 7.07 4.51
N ILE A 43 -9.18 6.95 3.19
CA ILE A 43 -9.82 7.97 2.33
C ILE A 43 -11.16 7.42 1.91
N ASN A 44 -12.25 8.05 2.35
CA ASN A 44 -13.61 7.56 2.12
C ASN A 44 -13.75 6.06 2.50
N LYS A 45 -13.24 5.69 3.69
CA LYS A 45 -13.16 4.31 4.21
C LYS A 45 -12.28 3.33 3.42
N ARG A 46 -11.56 3.76 2.38
CA ARG A 46 -10.68 2.91 1.57
C ARG A 46 -9.23 3.04 2.00
N LYS A 47 -8.48 1.94 1.91
CA LYS A 47 -7.05 1.89 2.23
C LYS A 47 -6.24 2.56 1.13
N PHE A 48 -5.10 3.14 1.46
CA PHE A 48 -4.17 3.65 0.47
C PHE A 48 -2.71 3.47 0.89
N ASP A 49 -1.79 3.62 -0.07
CA ASP A 49 -0.38 3.86 0.17
C ASP A 49 0.11 5.10 -0.59
N ILE A 50 1.21 5.71 -0.14
CA ILE A 50 1.78 6.91 -0.75
C ILE A 50 2.97 6.51 -1.62
N ARG A 51 2.96 6.88 -2.90
CA ARG A 51 4.10 6.76 -3.80
C ARG A 51 4.88 8.08 -3.83
N ILE A 52 6.09 8.01 -3.29
CA ILE A 52 7.09 9.09 -3.34
C ILE A 52 8.19 8.69 -4.32
N PHE A 53 8.66 9.63 -5.13
CA PHE A 53 9.82 9.44 -6.00
C PHE A 53 11.05 10.11 -5.38
N THR A 54 12.16 9.38 -5.32
CA THR A 54 13.42 9.86 -4.75
C THR A 54 14.56 9.59 -5.71
N LEU A 55 15.44 10.57 -5.91
CA LEU A 55 16.70 10.43 -6.64
C LEU A 55 17.85 10.42 -5.65
N LEU A 56 18.66 9.35 -5.67
CA LEU A 56 19.90 9.28 -4.91
C LEU A 56 21.08 9.46 -5.87
N THR A 57 21.90 10.48 -5.61
CA THR A 57 23.14 10.74 -6.37
C THR A 57 24.34 10.53 -5.48
N CYS A 58 25.41 9.96 -6.02
CA CYS A 58 26.71 9.87 -5.36
C CYS A 58 27.76 10.54 -6.26
N TYR A 59 28.52 11.50 -5.74
CA TYR A 59 29.60 12.16 -6.48
C TYR A 59 30.81 12.42 -5.59
N ASN A 60 32.01 12.45 -6.20
CA ASN A 60 33.33 12.73 -5.60
C ASN A 60 33.60 12.06 -4.24
N GLN A 61 34.29 10.92 -4.22
CA GLN A 61 34.78 10.27 -2.97
C GLN A 61 33.70 9.88 -1.93
N GLY A 62 32.43 9.76 -2.33
CA GLY A 62 31.38 9.13 -1.51
C GLY A 62 30.32 10.08 -0.93
N TYR A 63 30.24 11.34 -1.37
CA TYR A 63 29.12 12.20 -0.96
C TYR A 63 27.82 11.74 -1.60
N MET A 64 26.88 11.31 -0.75
CA MET A 64 25.52 10.95 -1.15
C MET A 64 24.57 12.12 -0.93
N LYS A 65 23.75 12.43 -1.94
CA LYS A 65 22.60 13.35 -1.85
C LYS A 65 21.33 12.64 -2.27
N ALA A 66 20.28 12.79 -1.46
CA ALA A 66 18.93 12.33 -1.78
C ALA A 66 18.04 13.54 -2.09
N TYR A 67 17.24 13.43 -3.15
CA TYR A 67 16.26 14.43 -3.56
C TYR A 67 14.88 13.78 -3.58
N PHE A 68 13.90 14.42 -2.96
CA PHE A 68 12.50 14.04 -3.08
C PHE A 68 11.88 14.82 -4.23
N TYR A 69 11.22 14.11 -5.15
CA TYR A 69 10.40 14.76 -6.15
C TYR A 69 9.17 15.34 -5.46
N LYS A 70 8.79 16.56 -5.86
CA LYS A 70 7.67 17.28 -5.22
C LYS A 70 6.33 16.60 -5.48
N GLU A 71 6.17 16.04 -6.68
CA GLU A 71 4.96 15.34 -7.06
C GLU A 71 5.03 13.86 -6.68
N GLY A 72 3.89 13.35 -6.26
CA GLY A 72 3.65 11.94 -6.03
C GLY A 72 2.15 11.67 -6.13
N TYR A 73 1.75 10.47 -5.72
CA TYR A 73 0.34 10.12 -5.71
C TYR A 73 0.07 9.03 -4.69
N LEU A 74 -1.17 9.01 -4.20
CA LEU A 74 -1.68 7.93 -3.38
C LEU A 74 -2.28 6.86 -4.28
N ARG A 75 -2.04 5.59 -3.98
CA ARG A 75 -2.71 4.46 -4.62
C ARG A 75 -3.78 3.95 -3.67
N THR A 76 -5.03 4.03 -4.08
CA THR A 76 -6.19 3.70 -3.27
C THR A 76 -6.71 2.29 -3.61
N SER A 77 -7.27 1.60 -2.62
CA SER A 77 -8.04 0.36 -2.85
C SER A 77 -9.40 0.69 -3.48
N CYS A 78 -9.97 -0.25 -4.23
CA CYS A 78 -11.31 -0.13 -4.80
C CYS A 78 -12.39 -0.33 -3.73
N LYS A 79 -12.14 -1.23 -2.77
CA LYS A 79 -13.09 -1.62 -1.72
C LYS A 79 -12.84 -0.88 -0.41
N GLU A 80 -13.91 -0.74 0.38
CA GLU A 80 -13.85 -0.25 1.76
C GLU A 80 -13.01 -1.20 2.62
N PHE A 81 -12.24 -0.63 3.54
CA PHE A 81 -11.38 -1.38 4.45
C PHE A 81 -12.21 -2.10 5.52
N SER A 82 -11.98 -3.41 5.64
CA SER A 82 -12.53 -4.25 6.72
C SER A 82 -11.45 -5.23 7.16
N LEU A 83 -11.50 -5.69 8.42
CA LEU A 83 -10.68 -6.79 8.93
C LEU A 83 -11.46 -8.11 9.02
N GLU A 84 -12.72 -8.11 8.61
CA GLU A 84 -13.61 -9.29 8.64
C GLU A 84 -13.25 -10.32 7.57
N ASP A 85 -12.70 -9.87 6.44
CA ASP A 85 -12.30 -10.70 5.31
C ASP A 85 -10.83 -10.40 4.93
N LEU A 86 -9.90 -11.12 5.56
CA LEU A 86 -8.46 -10.97 5.32
C LEU A 86 -7.99 -11.59 3.99
N ASP A 87 -8.82 -12.44 3.39
CA ASP A 87 -8.51 -13.14 2.14
C ASP A 87 -8.76 -12.26 0.90
N ASP A 88 -9.65 -11.25 1.02
CA ASP A 88 -9.90 -10.30 -0.06
C ASP A 88 -8.75 -9.29 -0.23
N ASN A 89 -7.83 -9.65 -1.13
CA ASN A 89 -6.73 -8.80 -1.54
C ASN A 89 -7.16 -7.44 -2.12
N MET A 90 -8.40 -7.27 -2.63
CA MET A 90 -8.89 -5.99 -3.12
C MET A 90 -9.11 -4.98 -2.00
N ILE A 91 -9.34 -5.45 -0.77
CA ILE A 91 -9.47 -4.63 0.44
C ILE A 91 -8.08 -4.26 0.96
N HIS A 92 -7.16 -5.23 0.97
CA HIS A 92 -5.92 -5.12 1.74
C HIS A 92 -4.68 -4.70 0.93
N LEU A 93 -4.66 -4.90 -0.39
CA LEU A 93 -3.54 -4.54 -1.26
C LEU A 93 -3.89 -3.36 -2.16
N THR A 94 -3.08 -2.32 -2.15
CA THR A 94 -3.26 -1.10 -2.96
C THR A 94 -2.47 -1.15 -4.28
N ASN A 95 -1.92 -2.32 -4.62
CA ASN A 95 -1.15 -2.52 -5.84
C ASN A 95 -2.04 -2.36 -7.06
N ASP A 96 -1.69 -1.43 -7.95
CA ASP A 96 -2.34 -1.21 -9.26
C ASP A 96 -2.53 -2.52 -10.06
N ALA A 97 -1.54 -3.42 -10.02
CA ALA A 97 -1.61 -4.71 -10.68
C ALA A 97 -2.68 -5.67 -10.12
N VAL A 98 -3.12 -5.48 -8.87
CA VAL A 98 -4.25 -6.18 -8.24
C VAL A 98 -5.53 -5.41 -8.52
N GLN A 99 -5.53 -4.11 -8.21
CA GLN A 99 -6.70 -3.24 -8.24
C GLN A 99 -7.31 -3.05 -9.63
N LYS A 100 -6.50 -3.04 -10.71
CA LYS A 100 -6.98 -2.87 -12.09
C LYS A 100 -7.93 -3.97 -12.58
N HIS A 101 -8.04 -5.08 -11.84
CA HIS A 101 -8.93 -6.20 -12.14
C HIS A 101 -10.27 -6.11 -11.39
N ALA A 102 -10.45 -5.16 -10.48
CA ALA A 102 -11.73 -4.90 -9.84
C ALA A 102 -12.65 -4.09 -10.77
N GLU A 103 -13.96 -4.34 -10.68
CA GLU A 103 -14.97 -3.63 -11.48
C GLU A 103 -15.02 -2.14 -11.13
N GLU A 104 -14.74 -1.79 -9.88
CA GLU A 104 -14.76 -0.42 -9.37
C GLU A 104 -13.45 0.35 -9.62
N TYR A 105 -12.51 -0.21 -10.38
CA TYR A 105 -11.26 0.46 -10.68
C TYR A 105 -11.50 1.77 -11.45
N GLY A 106 -10.97 2.87 -10.93
CA GLY A 106 -11.17 4.20 -11.49
C GLY A 106 -12.50 4.87 -11.10
N LYS A 107 -13.33 4.24 -10.26
CA LYS A 107 -14.66 4.76 -9.89
C LYS A 107 -14.62 6.09 -9.13
N TYR A 108 -13.65 6.27 -8.24
CA TYR A 108 -13.56 7.43 -7.35
C TYR A 108 -12.53 8.46 -7.83
N GLU A 109 -11.38 7.98 -8.31
CA GLU A 109 -10.33 8.80 -8.91
C GLU A 109 -9.71 8.04 -10.08
N LEU A 110 -9.19 8.78 -11.08
CA LEU A 110 -8.66 8.19 -12.29
C LEU A 110 -7.58 7.16 -11.97
N ALA A 111 -7.80 5.92 -12.40
CA ALA A 111 -6.86 4.80 -12.19
C ALA A 111 -6.46 4.59 -10.71
N ASN A 112 -7.36 4.89 -9.76
CA ASN A 112 -7.11 4.79 -8.32
C ASN A 112 -5.87 5.57 -7.86
N LYS A 113 -5.60 6.71 -8.49
CA LYS A 113 -4.46 7.59 -8.18
C LYS A 113 -4.95 8.95 -7.76
N LEU A 114 -4.77 9.26 -6.48
CA LEU A 114 -5.11 10.56 -5.92
C LEU A 114 -3.84 11.42 -5.84
N SER A 115 -3.92 12.66 -6.32
CA SER A 115 -2.81 13.62 -6.24
C SER A 115 -2.55 14.06 -4.79
N TYR A 116 -1.39 14.67 -4.52
CA TYR A 116 -1.12 15.27 -3.22
C TYR A 116 -2.05 16.46 -2.95
N ASP A 117 -2.37 17.27 -3.96
CA ASP A 117 -3.31 18.39 -3.81
C ASP A 117 -4.70 17.92 -3.41
N ASP A 118 -5.21 16.87 -4.05
CA ASP A 118 -6.53 16.32 -3.72
C ASP A 118 -6.52 15.62 -2.37
N PHE A 119 -5.40 15.00 -1.99
CA PHE A 119 -5.23 14.45 -0.66
C PHE A 119 -5.22 15.56 0.41
N GLN A 120 -4.54 16.67 0.17
CA GLN A 120 -4.53 17.81 1.09
C GLN A 120 -5.94 18.38 1.28
N LYS A 121 -6.69 18.60 0.18
CA LYS A 121 -8.11 19.01 0.26
C LYS A 121 -8.94 18.04 1.09
N TYR A 122 -8.71 16.72 0.93
CA TYR A 122 -9.41 15.71 1.75
C TYR A 122 -9.08 15.85 3.24
N LEU A 123 -7.81 16.06 3.59
CA LEU A 123 -7.38 16.26 4.98
C LEU A 123 -7.99 17.53 5.57
N ASP A 124 -7.98 18.63 4.85
CA ASP A 124 -8.52 19.92 5.32
C ASP A 124 -10.02 19.88 5.62
N VAL A 125 -10.75 18.99 4.95
CA VAL A 125 -12.18 18.79 5.19
C VAL A 125 -12.44 17.79 6.32
N ASN A 126 -11.75 16.65 6.32
CA ASN A 126 -12.11 15.48 7.13
C ASN A 126 -11.21 15.26 8.36
N HIS A 127 -10.04 15.90 8.39
CA HIS A 127 -8.99 15.74 9.38
C HIS A 127 -8.31 17.07 9.69
N LYS A 128 -9.10 18.10 10.02
CA LYS A 128 -8.59 19.46 10.28
C LYS A 128 -7.49 19.51 11.33
N GLU A 129 -7.51 18.59 12.29
CA GLU A 129 -6.49 18.44 13.31
C GLU A 129 -5.15 17.87 12.79
N LYS A 130 -5.15 17.31 11.58
CA LYS A 130 -3.98 16.75 10.87
C LYS A 130 -3.61 17.51 9.62
N SER A 131 -4.27 18.63 9.32
CA SER A 131 -3.89 19.52 8.23
C SER A 131 -2.46 20.02 8.48
N ILE A 132 -1.56 19.70 7.56
CA ILE A 132 -0.20 20.22 7.54
C ILE A 132 -0.23 21.45 6.64
N CYS A 133 -0.17 22.64 7.24
CA CYS A 133 0.00 23.91 6.52
C CYS A 133 1.36 23.99 5.84
#